data_AF-L9L4W6-F1
#
_entry.id   AF-L9L4W6-F1
#
_cell.length_a   1.000
_cell.length_b   1.000
_cell.length_c   1.000
_cell.angle_alpha   90.00
_cell.angle_beta   90.00
_cell.angle_gamma   90.00
#
_symmetry.space_group_name_H-M   'P 1'
#
loop_
_entity.id
_entity.type
_entity.pdbx_description
1 polymer ?
#
loop_
_entity_poly.entity_id
_entity_poly.type
_entity_poly.pdbx_seq_one_letter_code
_entity_poly.pdbx_strand_id
1 'polypeptide(L)'
;MDSKGQLSPVPTASWRQDGEDQSKRIWHIGHLVTWAAFSSGKVDIVAINDPFIDLNYMVYMSHGKFNGTVKSEKGKLVINGKSITTFQKQDPANIEWADAGAEYVVESTGVFTAMEKARVHLKGGTKRVIISAPSAHATMFAMALTMRKHHPSIDQDAKTVGKVILELNGKLTSMASRVPTPNLSVVDLTCHLEKAAKYDDIKNVMKQASQGPVKGILGYTTDQLVSCNFNSDTHSSTFDAGPAIVLNDHFVKLIS
;
A
#
# COMPACT_ATOMS: atom_id res chain seq x y z
N MET A 1 -26.10 45.41 0.14
CA MET A 1 -25.44 46.38 1.03
C MET A 1 -26.44 46.77 2.08
N ASP A 2 -26.15 46.46 3.34
CA ASP A 2 -26.69 47.23 4.45
C ASP A 2 -25.96 48.58 4.51
N SER A 3 -26.53 49.51 5.26
CA SER A 3 -26.20 50.95 5.26
C SER A 3 -24.82 51.30 5.86
N LYS A 4 -23.87 50.36 5.92
CA LYS A 4 -22.53 50.57 6.49
C LYS A 4 -21.36 50.02 5.67
N GLY A 5 -21.55 49.60 4.42
CA GLY A 5 -20.45 49.53 3.43
C GLY A 5 -19.19 48.75 3.84
N GLN A 6 -19.30 47.76 4.71
CA GLN A 6 -18.17 46.95 5.17
C GLN A 6 -18.34 45.53 4.62
N LEU A 7 -17.44 45.15 3.72
CA LEU A 7 -17.31 43.76 3.25
C LEU A 7 -16.94 42.89 4.45
N SER A 8 -17.83 41.98 4.83
CA SER A 8 -17.50 40.90 5.77
C SER A 8 -16.36 40.06 5.19
N PRO A 9 -15.25 39.84 5.90
CA PRO A 9 -14.26 38.88 5.44
C PRO A 9 -14.91 37.50 5.41
N VAL A 10 -15.03 36.94 4.21
CA VAL A 10 -15.30 35.53 3.98
C VAL A 10 -14.24 34.74 4.78
N PRO A 11 -14.60 33.71 5.56
CA PRO A 11 -13.59 32.87 6.20
C PRO A 11 -12.80 32.15 5.12
N THR A 12 -11.63 32.69 4.77
CA THR A 12 -10.60 31.97 4.03
C THR A 12 -10.09 30.89 4.97
N ALA A 13 -10.55 29.65 4.78
CA ALA A 13 -9.99 28.50 5.48
C ALA A 13 -8.53 28.32 5.04
N SER A 14 -7.58 28.79 5.87
CA SER A 14 -6.19 28.40 5.74
C SER A 14 -6.02 27.02 6.35
N TRP A 15 -5.98 26.00 5.51
CA TRP A 15 -5.62 24.65 5.95
C TRP A 15 -4.11 24.59 6.18
N ARG A 16 -3.70 24.79 7.43
CA ARG A 16 -2.38 24.41 7.91
C ARG A 16 -2.44 22.90 8.16
N GLN A 17 -1.91 22.11 7.22
CA GLN A 17 -1.86 20.65 7.30
C GLN A 17 -0.69 20.22 8.20
N ASP A 18 -0.68 20.70 9.44
CA ASP A 18 0.24 20.24 10.48
C ASP A 18 -0.46 19.11 11.24
N GLY A 19 0.01 17.87 11.03
CA GLY A 19 -0.49 16.69 11.75
C GLY A 19 -1.60 15.95 11.02
N GLU A 20 -1.26 15.28 9.92
CA GLU A 20 -2.09 14.19 9.43
C GLU A 20 -2.11 13.10 10.51
N ASP A 21 -3.22 13.03 11.24
CA ASP A 21 -3.49 12.03 12.26
C ASP A 21 -3.16 10.64 11.71
N GLN A 22 -2.11 10.03 12.24
CA GLN A 22 -1.64 8.71 11.82
C GLN A 22 -2.79 7.70 11.87
N SER A 23 -3.79 7.91 12.74
CA SER A 23 -5.02 7.10 12.88
C SER A 23 -5.79 6.92 11.56
N LYS A 24 -5.83 7.94 10.67
CA LYS A 24 -6.55 7.84 9.39
C LYS A 24 -5.83 6.98 8.36
N ARG A 25 -4.52 6.78 8.50
CA ARG A 25 -3.73 5.86 7.62
C ARG A 25 -3.86 4.41 8.04
N ILE A 26 -4.02 4.14 9.35
CA ILE A 26 -4.14 2.81 9.97
C ILE A 26 -5.24 1.98 9.33
N TRP A 27 -6.32 2.66 8.91
CA TRP A 27 -7.50 2.00 8.36
C TRP A 27 -7.52 1.84 6.85
N HIS A 28 -6.64 2.52 6.11
CA HIS A 28 -6.68 2.44 4.64
C HIS A 28 -6.16 1.09 4.14
N ILE A 29 -4.98 0.67 4.61
CA ILE A 29 -4.34 -0.57 4.17
C ILE A 29 -5.08 -1.81 4.67
N GLY A 30 -5.46 -1.85 5.96
CA GLY A 30 -6.18 -2.99 6.53
C GLY A 30 -7.51 -3.27 5.81
N HIS A 31 -8.23 -2.22 5.43
CA HIS A 31 -9.51 -2.35 4.73
C HIS A 31 -9.32 -2.78 3.26
N LEU A 32 -8.33 -2.23 2.55
CA LEU A 32 -7.96 -2.67 1.20
C LEU A 32 -7.51 -4.14 1.16
N VAL A 33 -6.69 -4.57 2.13
CA VAL A 33 -6.27 -5.97 2.27
C VAL A 33 -7.48 -6.87 2.49
N THR A 34 -8.43 -6.44 3.32
CA THR A 34 -9.68 -7.18 3.56
C THR A 34 -10.46 -7.33 2.26
N TRP A 35 -10.69 -6.26 1.50
CA TRP A 35 -11.42 -6.35 0.24
C TRP A 35 -10.68 -7.18 -0.79
N ALA A 36 -9.36 -7.04 -0.91
CA ALA A 36 -8.55 -7.85 -1.82
C ALA A 36 -8.61 -9.34 -1.47
N ALA A 37 -8.62 -9.69 -0.19
CA ALA A 37 -8.82 -11.07 0.27
C ALA A 37 -10.17 -11.64 -0.19
N PHE A 38 -11.26 -10.90 0.03
CA PHE A 38 -12.59 -11.32 -0.40
C PHE A 38 -12.78 -11.37 -1.91
N SER A 39 -12.23 -10.42 -2.65
CA SER A 39 -12.30 -10.38 -4.11
C SER A 39 -11.48 -11.48 -4.77
N SER A 40 -10.33 -11.83 -4.18
CA SER A 40 -9.44 -12.87 -4.73
C SER A 40 -9.82 -14.28 -4.31
N GLY A 41 -10.42 -14.44 -3.12
CA GLY A 41 -10.73 -15.75 -2.53
C GLY A 41 -9.49 -16.58 -2.16
N LYS A 42 -8.28 -16.00 -2.20
CA LYS A 42 -7.02 -16.71 -1.98
C LYS A 42 -6.62 -16.83 -0.52
N VAL A 43 -7.13 -15.93 0.32
CA VAL A 43 -6.87 -15.89 1.76
C VAL A 43 -8.18 -15.57 2.49
N ASP A 44 -8.35 -16.16 3.66
CA ASP A 44 -9.51 -15.93 4.50
C ASP A 44 -9.19 -14.90 5.59
N ILE A 45 -10.04 -13.89 5.69
CA ILE A 45 -10.03 -12.95 6.83
C ILE A 45 -10.90 -13.53 7.91
N VAL A 46 -10.29 -13.88 9.05
CA VAL A 46 -10.98 -14.51 10.19
C VAL A 46 -11.08 -13.59 11.41
N ALA A 47 -10.20 -12.58 11.49
CA ALA A 47 -10.19 -11.62 12.58
C ALA A 47 -9.75 -10.22 12.14
N ILE A 48 -10.27 -9.20 12.82
CA ILE A 48 -9.85 -7.80 12.70
C ILE A 48 -9.71 -7.22 14.11
N ASN A 49 -8.66 -6.46 14.38
CA ASN A 49 -8.52 -5.68 15.61
C ASN A 49 -8.44 -4.19 15.29
N ASP A 50 -9.30 -3.40 15.93
CA ASP A 50 -9.16 -1.94 15.94
C ASP A 50 -9.65 -1.38 17.28
N PRO A 51 -8.79 -0.79 18.12
CA PRO A 51 -9.18 -0.28 19.43
C PRO A 51 -10.07 0.97 19.39
N PHE A 52 -10.24 1.60 18.23
CA PHE A 52 -10.95 2.87 18.09
C PHE A 52 -12.23 2.75 17.24
N ILE A 53 -12.45 1.60 16.60
CA ILE A 53 -13.54 1.38 15.66
C ILE A 53 -14.36 0.18 16.12
N ASP A 54 -15.61 0.44 16.48
CA ASP A 54 -16.55 -0.62 16.84
C ASP A 54 -17.18 -1.30 15.63
N LEU A 55 -17.82 -2.44 15.88
CA LEU A 55 -18.43 -3.27 14.85
C LEU A 55 -19.48 -2.52 14.00
N ASN A 56 -20.30 -1.67 14.61
CA ASN A 56 -21.31 -0.91 13.88
C ASN A 56 -20.64 0.13 12.98
N TYR A 57 -19.59 0.76 13.49
CA TYR A 57 -18.80 1.72 12.71
C TYR A 57 -18.06 1.04 11.55
N MET A 58 -17.52 -0.18 11.74
CA MET A 58 -16.93 -0.98 10.64
C MET A 58 -17.93 -1.23 9.51
N VAL A 59 -19.16 -1.64 9.85
CA VAL A 59 -20.24 -1.87 8.87
C VAL A 59 -20.59 -0.57 8.16
N TYR A 60 -20.77 0.52 8.91
CA TYR A 60 -21.07 1.84 8.36
C TYR A 60 -20.00 2.31 7.37
N MET A 61 -18.72 2.18 7.71
CA MET A 61 -17.61 2.60 6.86
C MET A 61 -17.47 1.81 5.56
N SER A 62 -18.09 0.62 5.49
CA SER A 62 -18.07 -0.29 4.34
C SER A 62 -19.15 0.03 3.30
N HIS A 63 -20.17 0.81 3.65
CA HIS A 63 -21.27 1.15 2.74
C HIS A 63 -20.78 1.83 1.46
N GLY A 64 -21.21 1.31 0.30
CA GLY A 64 -20.90 1.86 -1.02
C GLY A 64 -19.45 1.69 -1.49
N LYS A 65 -18.57 1.07 -0.69
CA LYS A 65 -17.14 0.88 -1.03
C LYS A 65 -16.78 -0.55 -1.40
N PHE A 66 -17.51 -1.52 -0.86
CA PHE A 66 -17.27 -2.94 -1.14
C PHE A 66 -18.40 -3.49 -2.02
N ASN A 67 -18.04 -4.16 -3.11
CA ASN A 67 -19.00 -4.82 -3.98
C ASN A 67 -19.39 -6.19 -3.40
N GLY A 68 -20.18 -6.15 -2.32
CA GLY A 68 -20.64 -7.33 -1.59
C GLY A 68 -21.49 -6.96 -0.39
N THR A 69 -21.83 -7.97 0.43
CA THR A 69 -22.64 -7.76 1.63
C THR A 69 -21.74 -7.60 2.85
N VAL A 70 -21.98 -6.56 3.64
CA VAL A 70 -21.31 -6.33 4.93
C VAL A 70 -22.39 -6.03 5.96
N LYS A 71 -22.43 -6.80 7.03
CA LYS A 71 -23.40 -6.62 8.12
C LYS A 71 -22.79 -7.04 9.46
N SER A 72 -23.41 -6.61 10.55
CA SER A 72 -23.16 -7.19 11.87
C SER A 72 -24.18 -8.30 12.13
N GLU A 73 -23.71 -9.43 12.65
CA GLU A 73 -24.59 -10.54 13.04
C GLU A 73 -23.98 -11.27 14.25
N LYS A 74 -24.75 -11.46 15.31
CA LYS A 74 -24.32 -12.15 16.55
C LYS A 74 -23.00 -11.61 17.13
N GLY A 75 -22.82 -10.28 17.12
CA GLY A 75 -21.61 -9.63 17.63
C GLY A 75 -20.36 -9.82 16.77
N LYS A 76 -20.50 -10.34 15.55
CA LYS A 76 -19.43 -10.51 14.57
C LYS A 76 -19.66 -9.67 13.33
N LEU A 77 -18.58 -9.35 12.64
CA LEU A 77 -18.64 -8.78 11.30
C LEU A 77 -18.89 -9.91 10.31
N VAL A 78 -19.85 -9.75 9.41
CA VAL A 78 -20.18 -10.74 8.39
C VAL A 78 -20.01 -10.12 7.02
N ILE A 79 -19.05 -10.63 6.24
CA ILE A 79 -18.77 -10.20 4.88
C ILE A 79 -19.04 -11.36 3.92
N ASN A 80 -19.95 -11.18 2.96
CA ASN A 80 -20.36 -12.23 2.01
C ASN A 80 -20.71 -13.57 2.69
N GLY A 81 -21.38 -13.49 3.84
CA GLY A 81 -21.77 -14.65 4.65
C GLY A 81 -20.67 -15.23 5.55
N LYS A 82 -19.42 -14.81 5.41
CA LYS A 82 -18.31 -15.26 6.27
C LYS A 82 -18.26 -14.42 7.56
N SER A 83 -18.29 -15.09 8.72
CA SER A 83 -18.16 -14.43 10.02
C SER A 83 -16.70 -14.16 10.39
N ILE A 84 -16.44 -12.95 10.86
CA ILE A 84 -15.13 -12.42 11.22
C ILE A 84 -15.19 -11.96 12.67
N THR A 85 -14.25 -12.41 13.49
CA THR A 85 -14.11 -11.97 14.88
C THR A 85 -13.52 -10.57 14.93
N THR A 86 -14.12 -9.67 15.72
CA THR A 86 -13.60 -8.31 15.90
C THR A 86 -13.07 -8.13 17.32
N PHE A 87 -11.86 -7.59 17.44
CA PHE A 87 -11.23 -7.21 18.70
C PHE A 87 -11.08 -5.69 18.79
N GLN A 88 -11.00 -5.16 20.01
CA GLN A 88 -10.73 -3.75 20.28
C GLN A 88 -9.65 -3.61 21.36
N LYS A 89 -8.47 -4.16 21.09
CA LYS A 89 -7.33 -4.13 22.01
C LYS A 89 -6.30 -3.12 21.52
N GLN A 90 -5.88 -2.23 22.40
CA GLN A 90 -4.80 -1.28 22.12
C GLN A 90 -3.43 -1.95 22.16
N ASP A 91 -3.22 -2.85 23.12
CA ASP A 91 -2.00 -3.63 23.24
C ASP A 91 -2.11 -4.91 22.39
N PRO A 92 -1.25 -5.08 21.37
CA PRO A 92 -1.24 -6.28 20.54
C PRO A 92 -1.02 -7.59 21.30
N ALA A 93 -0.41 -7.54 22.49
CA ALA A 93 -0.16 -8.72 23.31
C ALA A 93 -1.44 -9.39 23.80
N ASN A 94 -2.52 -8.61 23.89
CA ASN A 94 -3.80 -9.02 24.46
C ASN A 94 -4.81 -9.44 23.38
N ILE A 95 -4.37 -9.57 22.12
CA ILE A 95 -5.22 -10.02 21.03
C ILE A 95 -5.07 -11.53 20.87
N GLU A 96 -6.16 -12.25 21.08
CA GLU A 96 -6.23 -13.72 21.01
C GLU A 96 -6.44 -14.18 19.57
N TRP A 97 -5.41 -14.03 18.73
CA TRP A 97 -5.44 -14.39 17.31
C TRP A 97 -5.78 -15.87 17.07
N ALA A 98 -5.20 -16.76 17.89
CA ALA A 98 -5.40 -18.20 17.77
C ALA A 98 -6.87 -18.62 17.98
N ASP A 99 -7.59 -17.94 18.88
CA ASP A 99 -9.00 -18.23 19.16
C ASP A 99 -9.91 -17.93 17.97
N ALA A 100 -9.50 -16.99 17.12
CA ALA A 100 -10.15 -16.69 15.86
C ALA A 100 -9.61 -17.52 14.67
N GLY A 101 -8.61 -18.39 14.89
CA GLY A 101 -7.97 -19.20 13.85
C GLY A 101 -6.99 -18.43 12.95
N ALA A 102 -6.50 -17.26 13.38
CA ALA A 102 -5.59 -16.45 12.58
C ALA A 102 -4.15 -16.96 12.66
N GLU A 103 -3.65 -17.51 11.55
CA GLU A 103 -2.26 -17.99 11.45
C GLU A 103 -1.25 -16.92 11.02
N TYR A 104 -1.71 -15.91 10.29
CA TYR A 104 -0.90 -14.80 9.79
C TYR A 104 -1.59 -13.49 10.17
N VAL A 105 -0.80 -12.52 10.65
CA VAL A 105 -1.30 -11.19 10.98
C VAL A 105 -0.70 -10.17 10.02
N VAL A 106 -1.53 -9.32 9.44
CA VAL A 106 -1.09 -8.12 8.72
C VAL A 106 -1.10 -6.96 9.70
N GLU A 107 0.09 -6.49 10.06
CA GLU A 107 0.29 -5.32 10.91
C GLU A 107 0.27 -4.06 10.03
N SER A 108 -0.90 -3.41 10.01
CA SER A 108 -1.18 -2.22 9.19
C SER A 108 -1.52 -0.97 10.00
N THR A 109 -1.20 -0.95 11.30
CA THR A 109 -1.40 0.24 12.14
C THR A 109 -0.38 1.34 11.85
N GLY A 110 0.77 1.01 11.27
CA GLY A 110 1.86 1.97 11.09
C GLY A 110 2.56 2.39 12.40
N VAL A 111 2.10 1.90 13.56
CA VAL A 111 2.71 2.16 14.87
C VAL A 111 3.74 1.08 15.22
N PHE A 112 3.44 -0.18 14.90
CA PHE A 112 4.28 -1.34 15.22
C PHE A 112 5.16 -1.77 14.03
N THR A 113 5.88 -0.82 13.43
CA THR A 113 6.68 -1.08 12.22
C THR A 113 8.05 -1.68 12.47
N ALA A 114 8.55 -1.69 13.72
CA ALA A 114 9.80 -2.35 14.08
C ALA A 114 9.57 -3.84 14.38
N MET A 115 10.55 -4.69 14.03
CA MET A 115 10.47 -6.14 14.25
C MET A 115 10.05 -6.51 15.69
N GLU A 116 10.71 -5.92 16.70
CA GLU A 116 10.43 -6.22 18.11
C GLU A 116 9.03 -5.81 18.54
N LYS A 117 8.52 -4.70 17.99
CA LYS A 117 7.16 -4.22 18.27
C LYS A 117 6.10 -5.12 17.64
N ALA A 118 6.31 -5.51 16.38
CA ALA A 118 5.40 -6.38 15.65
C ALA A 118 5.38 -7.83 16.20
N ARG A 119 6.50 -8.32 16.74
CA ARG A 119 6.61 -9.67 17.34
C ARG A 119 5.67 -9.88 18.52
N VAL A 120 5.16 -8.82 19.14
CA VAL A 120 4.21 -8.91 20.24
C VAL A 120 2.93 -9.66 19.84
N HIS A 121 2.50 -9.58 18.57
CA HIS A 121 1.35 -10.35 18.06
C HIS A 121 1.53 -11.87 18.19
N LEU A 122 2.78 -12.38 18.19
CA LEU A 122 3.07 -13.81 18.34
C LEU A 122 2.58 -14.36 19.69
N LYS A 123 2.47 -13.51 20.72
CA LYS A 123 1.89 -13.89 22.02
C LYS A 123 0.42 -14.31 21.92
N GLY A 124 -0.30 -13.75 20.94
CA GLY A 124 -1.68 -14.12 20.61
C GLY A 124 -1.82 -15.43 19.84
N GLY A 125 -0.73 -16.15 19.58
CA GLY A 125 -0.74 -17.48 18.95
C GLY A 125 -0.76 -17.48 17.41
N THR A 126 -0.52 -16.32 16.77
CA THR A 126 -0.26 -16.27 15.31
C THR A 126 1.12 -16.85 14.98
N LYS A 127 1.27 -17.45 13.79
CA LYS A 127 2.52 -18.06 13.35
C LYS A 127 3.48 -17.03 12.76
N ARG A 128 2.96 -16.01 12.08
CA ARG A 128 3.77 -14.99 11.39
C ARG A 128 3.09 -13.62 11.37
N VAL A 129 3.92 -12.58 11.30
CA VAL A 129 3.48 -11.18 11.20
C VAL A 129 4.07 -10.57 9.94
N ILE A 130 3.21 -9.92 9.15
CA ILE A 130 3.57 -9.20 7.92
C ILE A 130 3.36 -7.72 8.20
N ILE A 131 4.44 -6.95 8.22
CA ILE A 131 4.40 -5.50 8.46
C ILE A 131 4.13 -4.81 7.12
N SER A 132 3.06 -4.01 7.02
CA SER A 132 2.65 -3.36 5.76
C SER A 132 3.37 -2.02 5.51
N ALA A 133 4.57 -1.85 6.06
CA ALA A 133 5.36 -0.62 6.00
C ALA A 133 6.86 -0.96 6.04
N PRO A 134 7.74 -0.04 5.58
CA PRO A 134 9.18 -0.20 5.77
C PRO A 134 9.51 -0.44 7.25
N SER A 135 10.35 -1.42 7.51
CA SER A 135 10.71 -1.84 8.86
C SER A 135 12.21 -1.75 9.07
N ALA A 136 12.61 -1.21 10.21
CA ALA A 136 13.98 -1.36 10.68
C ALA A 136 14.17 -2.80 11.15
N HIS A 137 15.20 -3.46 10.61
CA HIS A 137 15.65 -4.82 10.98
C HIS A 137 14.73 -5.99 10.63
N ALA A 138 13.55 -5.77 10.03
CA ALA A 138 12.78 -6.86 9.42
C ALA A 138 13.16 -7.10 7.96
N THR A 139 13.12 -8.37 7.54
CA THR A 139 13.31 -8.74 6.14
C THR A 139 12.16 -8.18 5.32
N MET A 140 12.51 -7.35 4.34
CA MET A 140 11.57 -6.78 3.39
C MET A 140 11.47 -7.66 2.14
N PHE A 141 10.25 -7.86 1.65
CA PHE A 141 10.00 -8.61 0.43
C PHE A 141 9.23 -7.74 -0.56
N ALA A 142 9.61 -7.80 -1.84
CA ALA A 142 8.79 -7.29 -2.94
C ALA A 142 8.41 -8.48 -3.84
N MET A 143 7.11 -8.63 -4.10
CA MET A 143 6.53 -9.82 -4.75
C MET A 143 7.19 -10.21 -6.08
N ALA A 144 7.52 -9.23 -6.92
CA ALA A 144 8.16 -9.44 -8.22
C ALA A 144 9.70 -9.64 -8.15
N LEU A 145 10.33 -9.28 -7.04
CA LEU A 145 11.80 -9.13 -6.98
C LEU A 145 12.44 -10.19 -6.08
N THR A 146 11.91 -10.38 -4.88
CA THR A 146 12.61 -11.11 -3.79
C THR A 146 11.91 -12.37 -3.33
N MET A 147 10.63 -12.58 -3.65
CA MET A 147 9.88 -13.75 -3.14
C MET A 147 10.42 -15.11 -3.62
N ARG A 148 11.28 -15.13 -4.65
CA ARG A 148 11.90 -16.37 -5.19
C ARG A 148 13.34 -16.60 -4.73
N LYS A 149 13.99 -15.62 -4.10
CA LYS A 149 15.39 -15.71 -3.66
C LYS A 149 15.52 -15.23 -2.23
N HIS A 150 15.85 -16.15 -1.32
CA HIS A 150 16.19 -15.81 0.05
C HIS A 150 17.58 -15.14 0.04
N HIS A 151 17.64 -13.85 0.36
CA HIS A 151 18.90 -13.13 0.53
C HIS A 151 19.24 -13.07 2.03
N PRO A 152 20.31 -13.74 2.50
CA PRO A 152 20.59 -13.89 3.93
C PRO A 152 21.21 -12.64 4.57
N SER A 153 21.63 -11.63 3.80
CA SER A 153 22.26 -10.42 4.31
C SER A 153 21.46 -9.17 3.93
N ILE A 154 20.90 -8.49 4.94
CA ILE A 154 20.28 -7.17 4.79
C ILE A 154 21.32 -6.13 5.15
N ASP A 155 21.71 -5.30 4.19
CA ASP A 155 22.41 -4.06 4.48
C ASP A 155 21.43 -3.10 5.18
N GLN A 156 21.72 -2.73 6.43
CA GLN A 156 20.82 -1.90 7.24
C GLN A 156 20.79 -0.44 6.75
N ASP A 157 21.86 0.03 6.11
CA ASP A 157 22.03 1.40 5.64
C ASP A 157 21.55 1.60 4.20
N ALA A 158 21.34 0.50 3.47
CA ALA A 158 20.75 0.54 2.14
C ALA A 158 19.35 1.17 2.16
N LYS A 159 19.08 2.04 1.18
CA LYS A 159 17.73 2.51 0.88
C LYS A 159 16.85 1.33 0.47
N THR A 160 15.53 1.48 0.60
CA THR A 160 14.52 0.41 0.41
C THR A 160 14.75 -0.44 -0.84
N VAL A 161 15.05 0.16 -1.99
CA VAL A 161 15.32 -0.59 -3.23
C VAL A 161 16.65 -1.34 -3.18
N GLY A 162 17.70 -0.76 -2.60
CA GLY A 162 19.00 -1.42 -2.42
C GLY A 162 18.95 -2.62 -1.47
N LYS A 163 18.01 -2.62 -0.52
CA LYS A 163 17.72 -3.78 0.35
C LYS A 163 17.07 -4.95 -0.38
N VAL A 164 16.33 -4.65 -1.45
CA VAL A 164 15.52 -5.62 -2.22
C VAL A 164 16.27 -6.11 -3.46
N ILE A 165 17.03 -5.21 -4.11
CA ILE A 165 17.87 -5.47 -5.28
C ILE A 165 19.28 -5.00 -4.93
N LEU A 166 20.10 -5.93 -4.43
CA LEU A 166 21.45 -5.62 -3.92
C LEU A 166 22.35 -4.95 -4.96
N GLU A 167 22.20 -5.30 -6.24
CA GLU A 167 22.96 -4.71 -7.37
C GLU A 167 22.68 -3.21 -7.59
N LEU A 168 21.58 -2.70 -7.03
CA LEU A 168 21.18 -1.30 -7.05
C LEU A 168 21.50 -0.55 -5.75
N ASN A 169 22.17 -1.20 -4.79
CA ASN A 169 22.57 -0.53 -3.56
C ASN A 169 23.50 0.66 -3.85
N GLY A 170 23.22 1.79 -3.22
CA GLY A 170 23.93 3.06 -3.47
C GLY A 170 23.66 3.73 -4.82
N LYS A 171 22.98 3.07 -5.78
CA LYS A 171 22.75 3.60 -7.14
C LYS A 171 21.46 4.40 -7.29
N LEU A 172 20.51 4.23 -6.38
CA LEU A 172 19.22 4.91 -6.43
C LEU A 172 18.98 5.78 -5.19
N THR A 173 18.42 6.95 -5.43
CA THR A 173 17.89 7.85 -4.42
C THR A 173 16.52 8.33 -4.86
N SER A 174 15.73 8.87 -3.94
CA SER A 174 14.40 9.38 -4.24
C SER A 174 14.08 10.59 -3.37
N MET A 175 13.12 11.37 -3.85
CA MET A 175 12.35 12.33 -3.07
C MET A 175 10.87 12.09 -3.36
N ALA A 176 10.02 12.55 -2.46
CA ALA A 176 8.58 12.49 -2.63
C ALA A 176 7.99 13.90 -2.45
N SER A 177 7.16 14.33 -3.40
CA SER A 177 6.34 15.51 -3.26
C SER A 177 4.89 15.08 -3.08
N ARG A 178 4.21 15.63 -2.08
CA ARG A 178 2.79 15.36 -1.88
C ARG A 178 1.97 16.37 -2.66
N VAL A 179 0.99 15.87 -3.40
CA VAL A 179 0.04 16.67 -4.15
C VAL A 179 -1.38 16.45 -3.63
N PRO A 180 -2.33 17.38 -3.84
CA PRO A 180 -3.70 17.28 -3.32
C PRO A 180 -4.58 16.24 -4.06
N THR A 181 -4.13 14.99 -4.17
CA THR A 181 -4.90 13.87 -4.72
C THR A 181 -5.24 12.87 -3.61
N PRO A 182 -6.50 12.39 -3.53
CA PRO A 182 -6.94 11.54 -2.42
C PRO A 182 -6.31 10.14 -2.43
N ASN A 183 -5.92 9.64 -3.60
CA ASN A 183 -5.30 8.35 -3.79
C ASN A 183 -4.39 8.41 -5.04
N LEU A 184 -3.56 7.38 -5.18
CA LEU A 184 -2.62 7.15 -6.27
C LEU A 184 -1.39 8.06 -6.20
N SER A 185 -0.31 7.54 -6.77
CA SER A 185 0.99 8.17 -6.86
C SER A 185 1.60 7.81 -8.20
N VAL A 186 2.56 8.62 -8.64
CA VAL A 186 3.33 8.39 -9.86
C VAL A 186 4.81 8.35 -9.51
N VAL A 187 5.53 7.41 -10.13
CA VAL A 187 6.98 7.33 -10.05
C VAL A 187 7.56 7.94 -11.32
N ASP A 188 8.32 9.02 -11.14
CA ASP A 188 9.21 9.57 -12.16
C ASP A 188 10.63 9.03 -11.91
N LEU A 189 11.04 8.04 -12.70
CA LEU A 189 12.37 7.46 -12.63
C LEU A 189 13.26 8.02 -13.73
N THR A 190 14.18 8.91 -13.37
CA THR A 190 15.26 9.34 -14.26
C THR A 190 16.51 8.50 -13.97
N CYS A 191 17.05 7.83 -14.99
CA CYS A 191 18.19 6.94 -14.82
C CYS A 191 19.18 6.98 -15.99
N HIS A 192 20.42 6.61 -15.69
CA HIS A 192 21.45 6.34 -16.68
C HIS A 192 21.61 4.83 -16.87
N LEU A 193 21.49 4.34 -18.09
CA LEU A 193 21.62 2.95 -18.49
C LEU A 193 23.09 2.64 -18.78
N GLU A 194 23.57 1.49 -18.30
CA GLU A 194 24.92 1.03 -18.61
C GLU A 194 25.06 0.66 -20.09
N LYS A 195 24.06 -0.04 -20.64
CA LYS A 195 23.99 -0.38 -22.07
C LYS A 195 23.03 0.57 -22.76
N ALA A 196 23.43 1.10 -23.93
CA ALA A 196 22.56 1.89 -24.78
C ALA A 196 21.32 1.07 -25.17
N ALA A 197 20.14 1.68 -25.07
CA ALA A 197 18.87 1.09 -25.45
C ALA A 197 17.98 2.11 -26.14
N LYS A 198 17.36 1.72 -27.26
CA LYS A 198 16.32 2.54 -27.88
C LYS A 198 15.04 2.46 -27.06
N TYR A 199 14.25 3.52 -27.07
CA TYR A 199 13.01 3.56 -26.30
C TYR A 199 12.03 2.46 -26.69
N ASP A 200 11.97 2.11 -27.97
CA ASP A 200 11.15 0.99 -28.45
C ASP A 200 11.60 -0.34 -27.84
N ASP A 201 12.89 -0.57 -27.67
CA ASP A 201 13.42 -1.76 -27.00
C ASP A 201 13.01 -1.78 -25.53
N ILE A 202 13.08 -0.63 -24.84
CA ILE A 202 12.63 -0.48 -23.45
C ILE A 202 11.13 -0.81 -23.34
N LYS A 203 10.30 -0.24 -24.21
CA LYS A 203 8.85 -0.52 -24.26
C LYS A 203 8.58 -2.01 -24.48
N ASN A 204 9.32 -2.64 -25.40
CA ASN A 204 9.18 -4.07 -25.68
C ASN A 204 9.53 -4.92 -24.46
N VAL A 205 10.64 -4.62 -23.77
CA VAL A 205 11.03 -5.32 -22.54
C VAL A 205 9.99 -5.14 -21.44
N MET A 206 9.49 -3.92 -21.22
CA MET A 206 8.45 -3.66 -20.21
C MET A 206 7.14 -4.39 -20.53
N LYS A 207 6.73 -4.40 -21.80
CA LYS A 207 5.53 -5.11 -22.26
C LYS A 207 5.68 -6.62 -22.14
N GLN A 208 6.85 -7.17 -22.48
CA GLN A 208 7.13 -8.60 -22.31
C GLN A 208 7.14 -8.99 -20.82
N ALA A 209 7.74 -8.15 -19.96
CA ALA A 209 7.76 -8.38 -18.52
C ALA A 209 6.34 -8.39 -17.91
N SER A 210 5.51 -7.41 -18.28
CA SER A 210 4.12 -7.28 -17.81
C SER A 210 3.22 -8.44 -18.26
N GLN A 211 3.53 -9.05 -19.40
CA GLN A 211 2.78 -10.19 -19.93
C GLN A 211 3.36 -11.56 -19.52
N GLY A 212 4.59 -11.57 -18.99
CA GLY A 212 5.34 -12.78 -18.66
C GLY A 212 5.65 -12.90 -17.16
N PRO A 213 6.93 -12.78 -16.75
CA PRO A 213 7.42 -13.19 -15.44
C PRO A 213 6.79 -12.45 -14.26
N VAL A 214 6.30 -11.23 -14.47
CA VAL A 214 5.69 -10.37 -13.45
C VAL A 214 4.25 -9.99 -13.79
N LYS A 215 3.56 -10.83 -14.57
CA LYS A 215 2.15 -10.65 -14.92
C LYS A 215 1.26 -10.51 -13.68
N GLY A 216 0.40 -9.49 -13.70
CA GLY A 216 -0.47 -9.13 -12.58
C GLY A 216 0.23 -8.35 -11.46
N ILE A 217 1.54 -8.06 -11.60
CA ILE A 217 2.28 -7.16 -10.71
C ILE A 217 2.67 -5.89 -11.48
N LEU A 218 3.23 -6.04 -12.68
CA LEU A 218 3.54 -4.95 -13.60
C LEU A 218 2.45 -4.84 -14.68
N GLY A 219 1.81 -3.68 -14.78
CA GLY A 219 0.95 -3.28 -15.90
C GLY A 219 1.75 -2.58 -17.00
N TYR A 220 1.15 -2.46 -18.18
CA TYR A 220 1.70 -1.71 -19.32
C TYR A 220 0.57 -1.01 -20.05
N THR A 221 0.71 0.29 -20.31
CA THR A 221 -0.28 1.06 -21.06
C THR A 221 0.38 1.96 -22.12
N THR A 222 -0.36 2.21 -23.19
CA THR A 222 -0.07 3.23 -24.22
C THR A 222 -1.18 4.27 -24.32
N ASP A 223 -2.20 4.15 -23.47
CA ASP A 223 -3.37 5.02 -23.49
C ASP A 223 -3.05 6.34 -22.78
N GLN A 224 -3.69 7.43 -23.20
CA GLN A 224 -3.56 8.72 -22.53
C GLN A 224 -4.41 8.74 -21.25
N LEU A 225 -3.86 8.17 -20.18
CA LEU A 225 -4.52 8.04 -18.89
C LEU A 225 -4.09 9.15 -17.93
N VAL A 226 -4.96 9.45 -16.98
CA VAL A 226 -4.66 10.29 -15.82
C VAL A 226 -4.82 9.47 -14.55
N SER A 227 -4.40 10.03 -13.41
CA SER A 227 -4.40 9.30 -12.14
C SER A 227 -5.73 8.58 -11.87
N CYS A 228 -6.88 9.25 -11.98
CA CYS A 228 -8.17 8.64 -11.65
C CYS A 228 -8.54 7.38 -12.45
N ASN A 229 -7.92 7.14 -13.62
CA ASN A 229 -8.12 5.92 -14.40
C ASN A 229 -7.52 4.68 -13.73
N PHE A 230 -6.53 4.84 -12.85
CA PHE A 230 -5.88 3.76 -12.11
C PHE A 230 -6.54 3.46 -10.76
N ASN A 231 -7.66 4.10 -10.45
CA ASN A 231 -8.38 3.81 -9.20
C ASN A 231 -8.84 2.35 -9.20
N SER A 232 -8.47 1.61 -8.15
CA SER A 232 -8.70 0.17 -8.01
C SER A 232 -7.89 -0.72 -8.96
N ASP A 233 -6.91 -0.16 -9.67
CA ASP A 233 -5.90 -0.98 -10.33
C ASP A 233 -5.13 -1.78 -9.26
N THR A 234 -5.02 -3.09 -9.47
CA THR A 234 -4.37 -4.02 -8.54
C THR A 234 -2.89 -4.26 -8.83
N HIS A 235 -2.37 -3.73 -9.95
CA HIS A 235 -0.95 -3.79 -10.25
C HIS A 235 -0.16 -2.97 -9.22
N SER A 236 1.07 -3.40 -8.92
CA SER A 236 1.98 -2.65 -8.05
C SER A 236 2.64 -1.47 -8.76
N SER A 237 2.70 -1.52 -10.09
CA SER A 237 3.29 -0.52 -10.97
C SER A 237 2.70 -0.73 -12.36
N THR A 238 2.31 0.33 -13.05
CA THR A 238 1.84 0.28 -14.43
C THR A 238 2.69 1.20 -15.27
N PHE A 239 3.56 0.62 -16.10
CA PHE A 239 4.45 1.41 -16.96
C PHE A 239 3.64 2.16 -18.02
N ASP A 240 3.79 3.48 -18.05
CA ASP A 240 3.19 4.34 -19.06
C ASP A 240 4.20 4.61 -20.18
N ALA A 241 3.90 4.08 -21.37
CA ALA A 241 4.76 4.17 -22.53
C ALA A 241 4.65 5.53 -23.28
N GLY A 242 3.70 6.38 -22.89
CA GLY A 242 3.47 7.69 -23.53
C GLY A 242 4.41 8.80 -23.04
N PRO A 243 4.44 9.14 -21.74
CA PRO A 243 5.05 10.36 -21.21
C PRO A 243 6.55 10.25 -20.90
N ALA A 244 7.25 9.23 -21.40
CA ALA A 244 8.69 9.08 -21.16
C ALA A 244 9.50 10.15 -21.91
N ILE A 245 10.63 10.56 -21.33
CA ILE A 245 11.59 11.48 -21.94
C ILE A 245 12.89 10.73 -22.18
N VAL A 246 13.35 10.68 -23.43
CA VAL A 246 14.62 10.05 -23.79
C VAL A 246 15.56 11.14 -24.29
N LEU A 247 16.61 11.41 -23.52
CA LEU A 247 17.62 12.41 -23.89
C LEU A 247 18.63 11.80 -24.88
N ASN A 248 19.06 10.58 -24.62
CA ASN A 248 19.89 9.75 -25.49
C ASN A 248 19.72 8.28 -25.11
N ASP A 249 20.37 7.37 -25.84
CA ASP A 249 20.23 5.92 -25.64
C ASP A 249 20.69 5.42 -24.26
N HIS A 250 21.38 6.26 -23.47
CA HIS A 250 21.79 5.95 -22.11
C HIS A 250 21.02 6.73 -21.04
N PHE A 251 20.29 7.79 -21.35
CA PHE A 251 19.70 8.66 -20.34
C PHE A 251 18.21 8.86 -20.59
N VAL A 252 17.39 8.27 -19.71
CA VAL A 252 15.94 8.18 -19.89
C VAL A 252 15.22 8.56 -18.61
N LYS A 253 13.99 9.04 -18.79
CA LYS A 253 12.98 9.24 -17.76
C LYS A 253 11.79 8.33 -18.07
N LEU A 254 11.45 7.47 -17.13
CA LEU A 254 10.38 6.49 -17.23
C LEU A 254 9.29 6.81 -16.20
N ILE A 255 8.03 6.60 -16.59
CA ILE A 255 6.85 6.89 -15.76
C ILE A 255 6.11 5.61 -15.44
N SER A 256 5.67 5.47 -14.19
CA SER A 256 4.83 4.36 -13.72
C SER A 256 3.90 4.77 -12.57
#